data_AF-A0A7Y3F3B8-F1
#
_entry.id   AF-A0A7Y3F3B8-F1
#
_cell.length_a   1.000
_cell.length_b   1.000
_cell.length_c   1.000
_cell.angle_alpha   90.00
_cell.angle_beta   90.00
_cell.angle_gamma   90.00
#
_symmetry.space_group_name_H-M   'P 1'
#
loop_
_entity.id
_entity.type
_entity.pdbx_description
1 polymer ?
#
loop_
_entity_poly.entity_id
_entity_poly.type
_entity_poly.pdbx_seq_one_letter_code
_entity_poly.pdbx_strand_id
1 'polypeptide(L)' 'MSKTILQINTTAGYGSTGRIVNDLGDLLIDKGYESYIAYGRKEGHSKSKLLEVGNLLDTYYHVLTTRVLD' A
#
# COMPACT_ATOMS: atom_id res chain seq x y z
N MET A 1 -6.97 22.14 -11.58
CA MET A 1 -7.27 20.93 -10.77
C MET A 1 -6.03 20.05 -10.76
N SER A 2 -5.56 19.63 -9.57
CA SER A 2 -4.52 18.60 -9.48
C SER A 2 -5.10 17.26 -9.92
N LYS A 3 -4.33 16.45 -10.64
CA LYS A 3 -4.75 15.09 -11.00
C LYS A 3 -4.45 14.16 -9.82
N THR A 4 -5.35 13.21 -9.58
CA THR A 4 -5.17 12.18 -8.56
C THR A 4 -4.51 10.96 -9.16
N ILE A 5 -3.48 10.43 -8.49
CA ILE A 5 -2.76 9.22 -8.89
C ILE A 5 -2.84 8.21 -7.74
N LEU A 6 -3.29 7.00 -8.08
CA LEU A 6 -3.34 5.86 -7.17
C LEU A 6 -2.25 4.85 -7.56
N GLN A 7 -1.36 4.54 -6.63
CA GLN A 7 -0.41 3.45 -6.72
C GLN A 7 -0.94 2.24 -5.97
N ILE A 8 -0.80 1.03 -6.51
CA ILE A 8 -1.21 -0.22 -5.86
C ILE A 8 0.04 -1.06 -5.64
N ASN A 9 0.31 -1.44 -4.40
CA ASN A 9 1.42 -2.31 -4.06
C ASN A 9 1.07 -3.22 -2.88
N THR A 10 1.90 -4.21 -2.59
CA THR A 10 1.72 -5.06 -1.40
C THR A 10 2.09 -4.34 -0.11
N THR A 11 3.04 -3.40 -0.16
CA THR A 11 3.54 -2.63 0.99
C THR A 11 3.72 -1.16 0.61
N ALA A 12 3.63 -0.27 1.60
CA ALA A 12 3.92 1.15 1.46
C ALA A 12 5.03 1.53 2.44
N GLY A 13 6.11 2.19 2.02
CA GLY A 13 7.22 2.59 2.91
C GLY A 13 7.99 1.45 3.61
N TYR A 14 7.68 0.19 3.35
CA TYR A 14 8.32 -0.99 3.95
C TYR A 14 8.96 -1.88 2.89
N GLY A 15 10.17 -2.39 3.16
CA GLY A 15 10.92 -3.20 2.19
C GLY A 15 11.38 -2.40 0.96
N SER A 16 11.92 -3.09 -0.05
CA SER A 16 12.42 -2.43 -1.27
C SER A 16 11.29 -1.80 -2.09
N THR A 17 10.25 -2.57 -2.40
CA THR A 17 9.15 -2.09 -3.25
C THR A 17 8.28 -1.06 -2.57
N GLY A 18 8.04 -1.18 -1.25
CA GLY A 18 7.30 -0.17 -0.50
C GLY A 18 8.03 1.18 -0.43
N ARG A 19 9.37 1.18 -0.28
CA ARG A 19 10.17 2.41 -0.35
C ARG A 19 10.12 3.06 -1.74
N ILE A 20 10.29 2.28 -2.81
CA ILE A 20 10.17 2.80 -4.19
C ILE A 20 8.80 3.44 -4.44
N VAL A 21 7.74 2.83 -3.94
CA VAL A 21 6.37 3.36 -4.08
C VAL A 21 6.20 4.68 -3.32
N ASN A 22 6.81 4.83 -2.15
CA ASN A 22 6.83 6.11 -1.44
C ASN A 22 7.64 7.17 -2.20
N ASP A 23 8.83 6.83 -2.69
CA ASP A 23 9.68 7.78 -3.43
C ASP A 23 8.96 8.31 -4.69
N LEU A 24 8.21 7.44 -5.37
CA LEU A 24 7.33 7.83 -6.48
C LEU A 24 6.18 8.71 -6.01
N GLY A 25 5.58 8.41 -4.85
CA GLY A 25 4.52 9.18 -4.25
C GLY A 25 4.96 10.60 -3.88
N ASP A 26 6.15 10.74 -3.29
CA ASP A 26 6.80 12.01 -2.99
C ASP A 26 7.03 12.83 -4.26
N LEU A 27 7.55 12.20 -5.33
CA LEU A 27 7.72 12.86 -6.63
C LEU A 27 6.40 13.34 -7.24
N LEU A 28 5.30 12.61 -7.03
CA LEU A 28 3.97 13.02 -7.47
C LEU A 28 3.48 14.23 -6.70
N ILE A 29 3.64 14.24 -5.37
CA ILE A 29 3.29 15.37 -4.52
C ILE A 29 4.09 16.61 -4.91
N ASP A 30 5.40 16.47 -5.11
CA ASP A 30 6.29 17.57 -5.51
C ASP A 30 5.90 18.19 -6.87
N LYS A 31 5.30 17.39 -7.75
CA LYS A 31 4.76 17.84 -9.05
C LYS A 31 3.33 18.39 -8.96
N GLY A 32 2.76 18.49 -7.77
CA GLY A 32 1.42 19.02 -7.54
C GLY A 32 0.28 18.03 -7.81
N TYR A 33 0.57 16.72 -7.80
CA TYR A 33 -0.46 15.68 -7.87
C TYR A 33 -0.96 15.30 -6.47
N GLU A 34 -2.21 14.84 -6.40
CA GLU A 34 -2.71 14.14 -5.22
C GLU A 34 -2.26 12.68 -5.29
N SER A 35 -1.43 12.24 -4.34
CA SER A 35 -0.86 10.89 -4.33
C SER A 35 -1.55 9.98 -3.30
N TYR A 36 -2.02 8.82 -3.76
CA TYR A 36 -2.58 7.76 -2.95
C TYR A 36 -1.79 6.45 -3.15
N ILE A 37 -1.61 5.68 -2.08
CA ILE A 37 -0.99 4.36 -2.13
C ILE A 37 -1.93 3.35 -1.47
N ALA A 38 -2.47 2.45 -2.28
CA ALA A 38 -3.18 1.27 -1.82
C ALA A 38 -2.19 0.15 -1.47
N TYR A 39 -2.25 -0.37 -0.24
CA TYR A 39 -1.35 -1.41 0.25
C TYR A 39 -2.11 -2.49 1.05
N GLY A 40 -1.59 -3.72 1.10
CA GLY A 40 -2.31 -4.84 1.73
C GLY A 40 -1.59 -5.61 2.83
N ARG A 41 -0.33 -5.27 3.17
CA ARG A 41 0.44 -6.02 4.17
C ARG A 41 1.07 -5.17 5.26
N LYS A 42 2.01 -4.30 4.88
CA LYS A 42 2.77 -3.48 5.82
C LYS A 42 2.88 -2.07 5.27
N GLU A 43 2.75 -1.12 6.18
CA GLU A 43 3.04 0.28 5.93
C GLU A 43 4.26 0.74 6.75
N GLY A 44 4.88 1.82 6.28
CA GLY A 44 5.86 2.62 6.98
C GLY A 44 5.50 4.10 6.80
N HIS A 45 6.38 5.00 7.21
CA HIS A 45 6.12 6.43 7.05
C HIS A 45 6.01 6.82 5.57
N SER A 46 4.91 7.47 5.18
CA SER A 46 4.61 7.90 3.80
C SER A 46 3.98 9.29 3.82
N LYS A 47 4.33 10.14 2.84
CA LYS A 47 3.65 11.43 2.63
C LYS A 47 2.38 11.29 1.79
N SER A 48 2.31 10.26 0.94
CA SER A 48 1.10 9.91 0.20
C SER A 48 -0.01 9.40 1.12
N LYS A 49 -1.26 9.62 0.72
CA LYS A 49 -2.43 9.12 1.43
C LYS A 49 -2.50 7.60 1.30
N LEU A 50 -2.39 6.90 2.42
CA LEU A 50 -2.41 5.44 2.43
C LEU A 50 -3.84 4.90 2.47
N LEU A 51 -4.09 3.86 1.68
CA LEU A 51 -5.35 3.11 1.64
C LEU A 51 -5.03 1.64 1.94
N GLU A 52 -5.45 1.13 3.08
CA GLU A 52 -5.31 -0.29 3.36
C GLU A 52 -6.33 -1.08 2.53
N VAL A 53 -5.86 -2.11 1.83
CA VAL A 53 -6.65 -2.98 0.97
C VAL A 53 -6.55 -4.42 1.47
N GLY A 54 -7.71 -4.95 1.86
CA GLY A 54 -7.85 -6.28 2.43
C GLY A 54 -8.31 -6.23 3.88
N ASN A 55 -8.54 -7.40 4.45
CA ASN A 55 -8.93 -7.56 5.84
C ASN A 55 -7.96 -8.56 6.49
N LEU A 56 -7.38 -8.18 7.63
CA LEU A 56 -6.54 -9.07 8.42
C LEU A 56 -7.29 -10.35 8.78
N LEU A 57 -8.58 -10.26 9.09
CA LEU A 57 -9.42 -11.42 9.43
C LEU A 57 -9.55 -12.41 8.27
N ASP A 58 -9.77 -11.93 7.04
CA ASP A 58 -9.84 -12.80 5.86
C ASP A 58 -8.49 -13.47 5.59
N THR A 59 -7.40 -12.75 5.82
CA THR A 59 -6.05 -13.29 5.69
C THR A 59 -5.78 -14.39 6.73
N TYR A 60 -6.14 -14.16 7.99
CA TYR A 60 -6.02 -15.18 9.04
C TYR A 60 -6.93 -16.37 8.79
N TYR A 61 -8.18 -16.13 8.37
CA TYR A 61 -9.12 -17.19 8.01
C TYR A 61 -8.56 -18.04 6.88
N HIS A 62 -8.04 -17.43 5.82
CA HIS A 62 -7.45 -18.15 4.70
C HIS A 62 -6.27 -19.03 5.14
N VAL A 63 -5.37 -18.49 5.98
CA VAL A 63 -4.25 -19.26 6.54
C VAL A 63 -4.74 -20.40 7.43
N LEU A 64 -5.75 -20.18 8.29
CA LEU A 64 -6.35 -21.23 9.12
C LEU A 64 -6.98 -22.33 8.27
N THR A 65 -7.76 -21.96 7.25
CA THR A 65 -8.38 -22.89 6.31
C THR A 65 -7.32 -23.73 5.59
N THR A 66 -6.27 -23.09 5.07
CA THR A 66 -5.14 -23.83 4.49
C THR A 66 -4.54 -24.78 5.52
N ARG A 67 -4.19 -24.35 6.74
CA ARG A 67 -3.55 -25.23 7.74
C ARG A 67 -4.41 -26.40 8.24
N VAL A 68 -5.74 -26.28 8.19
CA VAL A 68 -6.67 -27.34 8.66
C VAL A 68 -7.03 -28.32 7.54
N LEU A 69 -7.04 -27.87 6.28
CA LEU A 69 -7.46 -28.64 5.12
C LEU A 69 -6.31 -29.04 4.18
N ASP A 70 -5.07 -28.60 4.47
CA ASP A 70 -3.82 -29.06 3.85
C ASP A 70 -3.38 -30.41 4.44
#